data_AF-A0A3C1X2Y0-F1
#
_entry.id   AF-A0A3C1X2Y0-F1
#
_cell.length_a   1.000
_cell.length_b   1.000
_cell.length_c   1.000
_cell.angle_alpha   90.00
_cell.angle_beta   90.00
_cell.angle_gamma   90.00
#
_symmetry.space_group_name_H-M   'P 1'
#
loop_
_entity.id
_entity.type
_entity.pdbx_description
1 polymer ?
#
loop_
_entity_poly.entity_id
_entity_poly.type
_entity_poly.pdbx_seq_one_letter_code
_entity_poly.pdbx_strand_id
1 'polypeptide(L)'
;MLIDMSSQMSRELVSRKGQRDYTEREADLQESDLPYLERVRRCYLTLSSGREDWCTVHGLDADGRLRTIDDVASEILAHTMTLLNTAV
;
A
#
# COMPACT_ATOMS: atom_id res chain seq x y z
N MET A 1 6.00 0.09 9.26
CA MET A 1 6.11 -0.16 7.82
C MET A 1 4.81 0.23 7.13
N LEU A 2 4.89 0.94 6.01
CA LEU A 2 3.78 1.33 5.15
C LEU A 2 3.96 0.68 3.77
N ILE A 3 2.89 0.09 3.22
CA ILE A 3 2.85 -0.28 1.81
C ILE A 3 2.06 0.81 1.08
N ASP A 4 2.76 1.67 0.33
CA ASP A 4 2.14 2.75 -0.42
C ASP A 4 1.62 2.26 -1.77
N MET A 5 0.38 2.63 -2.07
CA MET A 5 -0.31 2.34 -3.31
C MET A 5 -1.13 3.56 -3.74
N SER A 6 -1.20 3.83 -5.04
CA SER A 6 -2.10 4.87 -5.53
C SER A 6 -3.55 4.48 -5.29
N SER A 7 -4.39 5.45 -4.91
CA SER A 7 -5.82 5.21 -4.68
C SER A 7 -6.52 4.66 -5.93
N GLN A 8 -6.08 5.09 -7.11
CA GLN A 8 -6.59 4.62 -8.39
C GLN A 8 -6.25 3.14 -8.64
N MET A 9 -4.99 2.74 -8.45
CA MET A 9 -4.58 1.34 -8.62
C MET A 9 -5.24 0.45 -7.56
N SER A 10 -5.32 0.89 -6.31
CA SER A 10 -6.01 0.15 -5.25
C SER A 10 -7.47 -0.14 -5.63
N ARG A 11 -8.18 0.85 -6.18
CA ARG A 11 -9.54 0.67 -6.69
C ARG A 11 -9.61 -0.33 -7.84
N GLU A 12 -8.71 -0.22 -8.81
CA GLU A 12 -8.65 -1.14 -9.94
C GLU A 12 -8.37 -2.58 -9.49
N LEU A 13 -7.48 -2.78 -8.52
CA LEU A 13 -7.20 -4.10 -7.96
C LEU A 13 -8.38 -4.67 -7.16
N VAL A 14 -9.12 -3.82 -6.46
CA VAL A 14 -10.32 -4.22 -5.72
C VAL A 14 -11.44 -4.61 -6.70
N SER A 15 -11.69 -3.83 -7.76
CA SER A 15 -12.73 -4.16 -8.74
C SER A 15 -12.47 -5.48 -9.46
N ARG A 16 -11.19 -5.84 -9.66
CA ARG A 16 -10.79 -7.15 -10.22
C ARG A 16 -11.09 -8.33 -9.29
N LYS A 17 -11.27 -8.12 -7.98
CA LYS A 17 -11.48 -9.21 -6.99
C LYS A 17 -12.91 -9.79 -7.00
N GLY A 18 -13.80 -9.29 -7.86
CA GLY A 18 -15.19 -9.75 -7.92
C GLY A 18 -16.02 -9.35 -6.70
N GLN A 19 -17.34 -9.57 -6.77
CA GLN A 19 -18.26 -9.31 -5.66
C GLN A 19 -17.89 -10.20 -4.47
N ARG A 20 -17.77 -9.62 -3.27
CA ARG A 20 -17.49 -10.38 -2.06
C ARG A 20 -18.81 -10.85 -1.43
N ASP A 21 -18.92 -12.14 -1.13
CA ASP A 21 -20.14 -12.83 -0.65
C ASP A 21 -20.75 -12.30 0.66
N TYR A 22 -20.10 -11.36 1.36
CA TYR A 22 -20.56 -10.87 2.67
C TYR A 22 -21.20 -9.47 2.63
N THR A 23 -21.30 -8.83 1.45
CA THR A 23 -21.98 -7.54 1.26
C THR A 23 -22.58 -7.39 -0.14
N GLU A 24 -23.86 -6.99 -0.27
CA GLU A 24 -24.51 -6.70 -1.56
C GLU A 24 -23.97 -5.43 -2.27
N ARG A 25 -23.08 -4.67 -1.63
CA ARG A 25 -22.44 -3.49 -2.22
C ARG A 25 -21.18 -3.90 -2.98
N GLU A 26 -21.17 -3.61 -4.28
CA GLU A 26 -20.08 -3.91 -5.24
C GLU A 26 -18.73 -3.25 -4.86
N ALA A 27 -18.77 -2.20 -4.04
CA ALA A 27 -17.64 -1.58 -3.36
C ALA A 27 -18.10 -1.07 -1.99
N ASP A 28 -17.27 -1.16 -0.96
CA ASP A 28 -17.57 -0.54 0.33
C ASP A 28 -17.64 0.99 0.14
N LEU A 29 -18.50 1.70 0.88
CA LEU A 29 -18.70 3.16 0.70
C LEU A 29 -17.36 3.93 0.76
N GLN A 30 -16.41 3.45 1.56
CA GLN A 30 -15.05 3.98 1.68
C GLN A 30 -14.17 3.75 0.44
N GLU A 31 -14.39 2.68 -0.32
CA GLU A 31 -13.60 2.36 -1.52
C GLU A 31 -14.05 3.21 -2.74
N SER A 32 -15.26 3.77 -2.68
CA SER A 32 -15.86 4.59 -3.74
C SER A 32 -15.43 6.07 -3.73
N ASP A 33 -15.00 6.62 -2.58
CA ASP A 33 -14.57 8.02 -2.45
C ASP A 33 -13.05 8.17 -2.72
N LEU A 34 -12.70 8.45 -3.98
CA LEU A 34 -11.29 8.56 -4.40
C LEU A 34 -10.58 9.75 -3.72
N PRO A 35 -11.19 10.96 -3.66
CA PRO A 35 -10.60 12.08 -2.93
C PRO A 35 -10.32 11.78 -1.44
N TYR A 36 -11.22 11.05 -0.78
CA TYR A 36 -10.99 10.62 0.59
C TYR A 36 -9.79 9.67 0.70
N LEU A 37 -9.71 8.65 -0.15
CA LEU A 37 -8.57 7.72 -0.16
C LEU A 37 -7.24 8.42 -0.45
N GLU A 38 -7.22 9.41 -1.35
CA GLU A 38 -6.03 10.23 -1.60
C GLU A 38 -5.62 11.07 -0.38
N ARG A 39 -6.57 11.59 0.40
CA ARG A 39 -6.28 12.28 1.67
C ARG A 39 -5.68 11.32 2.70
N VAL A 40 -6.25 10.11 2.82
CA VAL A 40 -5.74 9.06 3.72
C VAL A 40 -4.32 8.65 3.32
N ARG A 41 -4.08 8.40 2.02
CA ARG A 41 -2.74 8.09 1.49
C ARG A 41 -1.73 9.19 1.85
N ARG A 42 -2.08 10.47 1.62
CA ARG A 42 -1.22 11.60 1.99
C ARG A 42 -0.91 11.63 3.49
N CYS A 43 -1.88 11.36 4.35
CA CYS A 43 -1.68 11.29 5.80
C CYS A 43 -0.64 10.22 6.16
N TYR A 44 -0.79 9.01 5.64
CA TYR A 44 0.16 7.92 5.90
C TYR A 44 1.55 8.19 5.34
N LEU A 45 1.65 8.77 4.13
CA LEU A 45 2.94 9.19 3.58
C LEU A 45 3.62 10.24 4.45
N THR A 46 2.89 11.27 4.90
CA THR A 46 3.42 12.28 5.82
C THR A 46 3.91 11.65 7.13
N LEU A 47 3.12 10.77 7.75
CA LEU A 47 3.51 10.07 8.98
C LEU A 47 4.74 9.19 8.78
N SER A 48 4.83 8.47 7.66
CA SER A 48 5.98 7.63 7.35
C SER A 48 7.26 8.44 7.13
N SER A 49 7.17 9.59 6.47
CA SER A 49 8.33 10.44 6.16
C SER A 49 8.95 11.08 7.40
N GLY A 50 8.18 11.25 8.48
CA GLY A 50 8.66 11.85 9.74
C GLY A 50 9.19 10.85 10.75
N ARG A 51 9.32 9.57 10.40
CA ARG A 51 9.62 8.48 11.33
C ARG A 51 10.76 7.61 10.82
N GLU A 52 11.89 7.62 11.51
CA GLU A 52 13.06 6.78 11.17
C GLU A 52 12.80 5.28 11.41
N ASP A 53 11.84 4.95 12.28
CA ASP A 53 11.44 3.57 12.57
C ASP A 53 10.40 3.01 11.57
N TRP A 54 10.00 3.81 10.57
CA TRP A 54 9.10 3.38 9.52
C TRP A 54 9.84 3.28 8.18
N CYS A 55 9.67 2.15 7.50
CA CYS A 55 9.97 2.02 6.08
C CYS A 55 8.68 2.14 5.25
N THR A 56 8.80 2.75 4.08
CA THR A 56 7.73 2.82 3.08
C THR A 56 8.15 1.99 1.89
N VAL A 57 7.33 0.99 1.54
CA VAL A 57 7.50 0.13 0.38
C VAL A 57 6.45 0.52 -0.65
N HIS A 58 6.87 0.90 -1.85
CA HIS A 58 5.94 1.28 -2.91
C HIS A 58 5.50 0.06 -3.69
N GLY A 59 4.20 -0.14 -3.89
CA GLY A 59 3.70 -1.22 -4.75
C GLY A 59 3.62 -0.85 -6.24
N LEU A 60 3.91 0.40 -6.59
CA LEU A 60 4.10 0.85 -7.97
C LEU A 60 5.57 1.17 -8.23
N ASP A 61 6.04 0.93 -9.46
CA ASP A 61 7.34 1.40 -9.92
C ASP A 61 7.32 2.89 -10.33
N ALA A 62 8.46 3.40 -10.78
CA ALA A 62 8.61 4.81 -11.19
C ALA A 62 7.74 5.18 -12.42
N ASP A 63 7.39 4.20 -13.25
CA ASP A 63 6.51 4.36 -14.41
C ASP A 63 5.03 4.18 -14.05
N GLY A 64 4.71 3.95 -12.77
CA GLY A 64 3.36 3.75 -12.26
C GLY A 64 2.80 2.34 -12.49
N ARG A 65 3.64 1.36 -12.86
CA ARG A 65 3.22 -0.02 -13.07
C ARG A 65 3.24 -0.80 -11.77
N LEU A 66 2.33 -1.77 -11.65
CA LEU A 66 2.26 -2.63 -10.47
C LEU A 66 3.52 -3.49 -10.38
N ARG A 67 4.22 -3.39 -9.24
CA ARG A 67 5.32 -4.29 -8.92
C ARG A 67 4.80 -5.68 -8.61
N THR A 68 5.65 -6.69 -8.83
CA THR A 68 5.28 -8.06 -8.48
C THR A 68 5.22 -8.24 -6.96
N ILE A 69 4.48 -9.24 -6.52
CA ILE A 69 4.44 -9.62 -5.11
C ILE A 69 5.85 -10.01 -4.63
N ASP A 70 6.63 -10.69 -5.47
CA ASP A 70 7.99 -11.14 -5.12
C ASP A 70 8.96 -9.96 -4.94
N ASP A 71 8.87 -8.92 -5.79
CA ASP A 71 9.70 -7.71 -5.66
C ASP A 71 9.40 -6.98 -4.34
N VAL A 72 8.11 -6.81 -4.04
CA VAL A 72 7.65 -6.14 -2.82
C VAL A 72 8.03 -6.97 -1.58
N ALA A 73 7.86 -8.29 -1.63
CA ALA A 73 8.23 -9.19 -0.54
C ALA A 73 9.74 -9.19 -0.28
N SER A 74 10.55 -9.18 -1.34
CA SER A 74 12.02 -9.13 -1.24
C SER A 74 12.49 -7.84 -0.57
N GLU A 75 11.89 -6.70 -0.90
CA GLU A 75 12.20 -5.41 -0.26
C GLU A 75 11.80 -5.38 1.22
N ILE A 76 10.61 -5.89 1.55
CA ILE A 76 10.15 -6.01 2.94
C ILE A 76 11.12 -6.88 3.75
N LEU A 77 11.55 -8.01 3.18
CA LEU A 77 12.51 -8.91 3.81
C LEU A 77 13.86 -8.22 4.05
N ALA A 78 14.38 -7.49 3.05
CA ALA A 78 15.63 -6.75 3.16
C ALA A 78 15.59 -5.68 4.28
N HIS A 79 14.49 -4.93 4.39
CA HIS A 79 14.30 -3.97 5.49
C HIS A 79 14.26 -4.68 6.85
N THR A 80 13.54 -5.79 6.94
CA THR A 80 13.42 -6.57 8.18
C THR A 80 14.79 -7.13 8.62
N MET A 81 15.57 -7.67 7.69
CA MET A 81 16.93 -8.17 7.96
C MET A 81 17.87 -7.05 8.43
N THR A 82 17.77 -5.86 7.83
CA THR A 82 18.57 -4.69 8.24
C THR A 82 18.28 -4.30 9.69
N LEU A 83 17.00 -4.27 10.08
CA LEU A 83 16.59 -3.99 11.46
C LEU A 83 17.10 -5.04 12.45
N LEU A 84 17.01 -6.33 12.09
CA LEU A 84 17.52 -7.42 12.93
C LEU A 84 19.03 -7.34 13.12
N ASN A 85 19.79 -6.98 12.09
CA ASN A 85 21.24 -6.87 12.15
C ASN A 85 21.74 -5.62 12.88
N THR A 86 20.92 -4.57 12.95
CA THR A 86 21.26 -3.32 13.68
C THR A 86 20.92 -3.42 15.18
N ALA A 87 20.11 -4.42 15.57
CA ALA A 87 19.70 -4.66 16.94
C ALA A 87 20.65 -5.59 17.73
N VAL A 88 21.81 -5.94 17.16
CA VAL A 88 22.89 -6.74 17.75
C VAL A 88 24.12 -5.86 17.95
#